data_AF-A0A956BP79-F1
#
_entry.id   AF-A0A956BP79-F1
#
_cell.length_a   1.000
_cell.length_b   1.000
_cell.length_c   1.000
_cell.angle_alpha   90.00
_cell.angle_beta   90.00
_cell.angle_gamma   90.00
#
_symmetry.space_group_name_H-M   'P 1'
#
loop_
_entity.id
_entity.type
_entity.pdbx_description
1 polymer ?
#
loop_
_entity_poly.entity_id
_entity_poly.type
_entity_poly.pdbx_seq_one_letter_code
_entity_poly.pdbx_strand_id
1 'polypeptide(L)'
;MRSACTLLLLAACGPQVVVDGDTDDTGVVDPFASFPAPDAWGGTSGPGAPSRTFTEAELFQACSWLQGDADRESDHHNLVVMYDGWLVMPWAPEWGPQRKAVTEDCGLAQVPTPEAPGDVTSCPGRFGGGLTFWDVSDPCDPVKVGEGWTPWMRESHALGFAEVDGRVYAAVDFLGVEGDGGVGFWDITDVSAPVFVSWVRLPGHAYP
;
A
#
# COMPACT_ATOMS: atom_id res chain seq x y z
N MET A 1 54.30 24.24 58.61
CA MET A 1 54.65 24.16 57.17
C MET A 1 53.46 23.57 56.42
N ARG A 2 52.97 24.33 55.44
CA ARG A 2 52.08 24.04 54.28
C ARG A 2 50.78 23.23 54.46
N SER A 3 49.73 23.83 53.87
CA SER A 3 48.29 23.62 53.99
C SER A 3 47.67 22.36 53.37
N ALA A 4 46.53 22.02 53.98
CA ALA A 4 45.21 21.67 53.45
C ALA A 4 45.03 20.38 52.63
N CYS A 5 44.22 19.49 53.20
CA CYS A 5 43.38 18.54 52.48
C CYS A 5 42.03 18.49 53.24
N THR A 6 40.97 19.06 52.68
CA THR A 6 39.62 19.01 53.26
C THR A 6 38.84 17.89 52.59
N LEU A 7 38.34 16.98 53.42
CA LEU A 7 37.72 15.71 53.10
C LEU A 7 36.19 15.78 53.34
N LEU A 8 35.43 15.49 52.27
CA LEU A 8 34.14 14.78 52.16
C LEU A 8 32.90 15.20 53.00
N LEU A 9 31.72 15.33 52.35
CA LEU A 9 30.63 14.31 52.32
C LEU A 9 29.37 14.75 51.51
N LEU A 10 29.02 13.88 50.53
CA LEU A 10 27.69 13.42 50.03
C LEU A 10 26.65 14.36 49.37
N ALA A 11 26.31 14.08 48.09
CA ALA A 11 24.99 13.53 47.69
C ALA A 11 24.92 13.15 46.18
N ALA A 12 24.43 11.93 45.94
CA ALA A 12 23.78 11.36 44.74
C ALA A 12 24.39 11.59 43.33
N CYS A 13 25.02 10.53 42.80
CA CYS A 13 25.26 10.33 41.37
C CYS A 13 24.10 9.51 40.78
N GLY A 14 23.35 10.11 39.86
CA GLY A 14 22.53 9.40 38.88
C GLY A 14 22.61 10.21 37.59
N PRO A 15 22.90 9.61 36.42
CA PRO A 15 22.88 10.36 35.18
C PRO A 15 21.44 10.83 34.94
N GLN A 16 21.25 12.15 34.92
CA GLN A 16 20.05 12.73 34.34
C GLN A 16 20.08 12.36 32.85
N VAL A 17 19.05 11.68 32.38
CA VAL A 17 18.77 11.59 30.94
C VAL A 17 18.40 13.01 30.52
N VAL A 18 19.35 13.74 29.96
CA VAL A 18 19.06 14.93 29.16
C VAL A 18 18.36 14.40 27.93
N VAL A 19 17.06 14.65 27.84
CA VAL A 19 16.36 14.59 26.55
C VAL A 19 16.89 15.80 25.80
N ASP A 20 17.90 15.61 24.95
CA ASP A 20 18.36 16.67 24.06
C ASP A 20 17.16 17.04 23.19
N GLY A 21 16.55 18.19 23.50
CA GLY A 21 15.65 18.85 22.57
C GLY A 21 16.53 19.32 21.42
N ASP A 22 16.33 18.74 20.24
CA ASP A 22 17.06 19.09 19.03
C ASP A 22 16.83 20.57 18.73
N THR A 23 17.78 21.40 19.13
CA THR A 23 17.84 22.80 18.72
C THR A 23 18.58 22.82 17.40
N ASP A 24 17.97 23.40 16.37
CA ASP A 24 18.65 23.70 15.10
C ASP A 24 19.96 24.48 15.38
N ASP A 25 20.89 24.53 14.43
CA ASP A 25 22.20 25.22 14.50
C ASP A 25 22.08 26.71 14.87
N THR A 26 20.86 27.26 14.90
CA THR A 26 20.50 28.61 15.31
C THR A 26 20.13 28.74 16.80
N GLY A 27 20.09 27.65 17.57
CA GLY A 27 19.69 27.63 18.98
C GLY A 27 18.18 27.83 19.20
N VAL A 28 17.39 27.78 18.13
CA VAL A 28 15.93 27.81 18.17
C VAL A 28 15.43 26.39 18.38
N VAL A 29 14.54 26.20 19.36
CA VAL A 29 13.86 24.91 19.56
C VAL A 29 13.08 24.62 18.29
N ASP A 30 13.45 23.57 17.56
CA ASP A 30 12.74 23.22 16.34
C ASP A 30 11.33 22.74 16.74
N PRO A 31 10.25 23.42 16.32
CA PRO A 31 8.89 22.99 16.61
C PRO A 31 8.55 21.63 15.99
N PHE A 32 9.40 21.09 15.11
CA PHE A 32 9.32 19.75 14.51
C PHE A 32 10.30 18.73 15.13
N ALA A 33 11.08 19.11 16.14
CA ALA A 33 12.12 18.27 16.76
C ALA A 33 11.60 16.97 17.40
N SER A 34 10.31 16.88 17.70
CA SER A 34 9.72 15.67 18.29
C SER A 34 9.04 14.82 17.22
N PHE A 35 9.83 14.12 16.42
CA PHE A 35 9.30 12.94 15.73
C PHE A 35 8.99 11.86 16.77
N PRO A 36 7.86 11.14 16.66
CA PRO A 36 7.62 9.99 17.51
C PRO A 36 8.76 8.97 17.37
N ALA A 37 9.08 8.28 18.46
CA ALA A 37 10.04 7.18 18.40
C ALA A 37 9.61 6.14 17.34
N PRO A 38 10.54 5.40 16.72
CA PRO A 38 10.17 4.42 15.68
C PRO A 38 9.11 3.40 16.10
N ASP A 39 9.04 3.08 17.40
CA ASP A 39 8.09 2.15 18.02
C ASP A 39 6.81 2.82 18.55
N ALA A 40 6.68 4.14 18.42
CA ALA A 40 5.53 4.90 18.91
C ALA A 40 4.26 4.74 18.05
N TRP A 41 4.37 4.13 16.86
CA TRP A 41 3.27 4.02 15.89
C TRP A 41 2.40 2.77 16.05
N GLY A 42 2.55 2.04 17.17
CA GLY A 42 1.92 0.73 17.34
C GLY A 42 2.58 -0.35 16.49
N GLY A 43 2.07 -1.58 16.59
CA GLY A 43 2.48 -2.68 15.73
C GLY A 43 1.73 -2.65 14.40
N THR A 44 2.19 -3.44 13.44
CA THR A 44 1.45 -3.70 12.21
C THR A 44 0.30 -4.68 12.46
N SER A 45 -0.81 -4.57 11.72
CA SER A 45 -1.87 -5.58 11.74
C SER A 45 -1.46 -6.87 11.03
N GLY A 46 -0.65 -6.74 9.98
CA GLY A 46 -0.02 -7.84 9.27
C GLY A 46 1.31 -8.29 9.89
N PRO A 47 1.88 -9.38 9.34
CA PRO A 47 3.07 -10.03 9.89
C PRO A 47 4.37 -9.22 9.68
N GLY A 48 4.36 -8.23 8.79
CA GLY A 48 5.52 -7.37 8.54
C GLY A 48 6.42 -7.90 7.42
N ALA A 49 7.64 -7.38 7.38
CA ALA A 49 8.67 -7.81 6.45
C ALA A 49 9.16 -9.24 6.76
N PRO A 50 9.87 -9.91 5.81
CA PRO A 50 10.43 -11.23 6.02
C PRO A 50 11.18 -11.39 7.35
N SER A 51 10.81 -12.41 8.13
CA SER A 51 11.48 -12.74 9.42
C SER A 51 12.60 -13.78 9.27
N ARG A 52 12.97 -14.10 8.03
CA ARG A 52 13.97 -15.11 7.67
C ARG A 52 15.36 -14.50 7.48
N THR A 53 16.38 -15.22 7.93
CA THR A 53 17.79 -14.96 7.56
C THR A 53 18.16 -15.77 6.32
N PHE A 54 18.88 -15.14 5.39
CA PHE A 54 19.39 -15.78 4.18
C PHE A 54 20.88 -16.07 4.30
N THR A 55 21.31 -17.20 3.77
CA THR A 55 22.72 -17.46 3.48
C THR A 55 23.14 -16.66 2.26
N GLU A 56 24.44 -16.40 2.12
CA GLU A 56 25.00 -15.68 0.96
C GLU A 56 24.64 -16.38 -0.38
N ALA A 57 24.56 -17.72 -0.38
CA ALA A 57 24.20 -18.49 -1.56
C ALA A 57 22.71 -18.36 -1.96
N GLU A 58 21.84 -18.00 -1.02
CA GLU A 58 20.41 -17.78 -1.28
C GLU A 58 20.12 -16.34 -1.74
N LEU A 59 21.02 -15.39 -1.47
CA LEU A 59 20.86 -14.01 -1.91
C LEU A 59 20.77 -13.93 -3.45
N PHE A 60 19.89 -13.06 -3.92
CA PHE A 60 19.61 -12.84 -5.34
C PHE A 60 19.10 -14.09 -6.10
N GLN A 61 18.76 -15.17 -5.41
CA GLN A 61 18.06 -16.31 -6.01
C GLN A 61 16.56 -16.11 -5.87
N ALA A 62 15.85 -16.13 -7.00
CA ALA A 62 14.39 -16.14 -6.98
C ALA A 62 13.90 -17.49 -6.44
N CYS A 63 13.03 -17.46 -5.42
CA CYS A 63 12.47 -18.66 -4.79
C CYS A 63 10.94 -18.71 -4.83
N SER A 64 10.28 -17.61 -5.15
CA SER A 64 8.83 -17.52 -5.35
C SER A 64 8.49 -16.45 -6.38
N TRP A 65 7.25 -16.47 -6.84
CA TRP A 65 6.67 -15.46 -7.72
C TRP A 65 5.29 -15.12 -7.21
N LEU A 66 4.93 -13.84 -7.32
CA LEU A 66 3.61 -13.36 -6.94
C LEU A 66 2.79 -13.17 -8.21
N GLN A 67 1.55 -13.62 -8.17
CA GLN A 67 0.61 -13.53 -9.28
C GLN A 67 -0.61 -12.72 -8.81
N GLY A 68 -0.85 -11.56 -9.41
CA GLY A 68 -1.96 -10.66 -9.05
C GLY A 68 -3.28 -11.40 -8.96
N ASP A 69 -3.78 -11.82 -10.12
CA ASP A 69 -4.98 -12.66 -10.26
C ASP A 69 -4.59 -14.09 -10.65
N ALA A 70 -5.18 -15.08 -9.97
CA ALA A 70 -4.95 -16.49 -10.26
C ALA A 70 -5.46 -16.94 -11.66
N ASP A 71 -6.43 -16.23 -12.23
CA ASP A 71 -7.18 -16.61 -13.43
C ASP A 71 -6.88 -15.73 -14.66
N ARG A 72 -6.00 -14.71 -14.55
CA ARG A 72 -5.71 -13.77 -15.66
C ARG A 72 -4.21 -13.74 -16.03
N GLU A 73 -3.94 -13.99 -17.31
CA GLU A 73 -2.58 -14.03 -17.88
C GLU A 73 -2.06 -12.67 -18.37
N SER A 74 -2.83 -11.58 -18.21
CA SER A 74 -2.50 -10.25 -18.75
C SER A 74 -2.34 -9.18 -17.67
N ASP A 75 -1.79 -9.58 -16.53
CA ASP A 75 -1.55 -8.68 -15.40
C ASP A 75 -0.27 -7.89 -15.64
N HIS A 76 -0.35 -6.56 -15.60
CA HIS A 76 0.80 -5.69 -15.51
C HIS A 76 0.91 -5.12 -14.11
N HIS A 77 2.15 -5.04 -13.63
CA HIS A 77 2.49 -4.58 -12.29
C HIS A 77 3.58 -3.52 -12.41
N ASN A 78 3.31 -2.31 -11.93
CA ASN A 78 4.30 -1.23 -11.89
C ASN A 78 4.87 -0.97 -10.50
N LEU A 79 4.16 -1.41 -9.46
CA LEU A 79 4.58 -1.26 -8.09
C LEU A 79 4.02 -2.39 -7.22
N VAL A 80 4.72 -2.61 -6.12
CA VAL A 80 4.23 -3.32 -4.94
C VAL A 80 4.61 -2.45 -3.75
N VAL A 81 3.74 -2.37 -2.75
CA VAL A 81 3.98 -1.55 -1.55
C VAL A 81 3.62 -2.33 -0.30
N MET A 82 4.29 -2.01 0.81
CA MET A 82 3.86 -2.51 2.11
C MET A 82 2.76 -1.59 2.67
N TYR A 83 1.67 -2.18 3.15
CA TYR A 83 0.64 -1.51 3.92
C TYR A 83 0.38 -2.29 5.20
N ASP A 84 0.64 -1.67 6.35
CA ASP A 84 0.32 -2.21 7.68
C ASP A 84 0.75 -3.68 7.87
N GLY A 85 1.94 -4.03 7.38
CA GLY A 85 2.51 -5.37 7.49
C GLY A 85 2.11 -6.37 6.39
N TRP A 86 1.28 -5.97 5.43
CA TRP A 86 0.91 -6.75 4.25
C TRP A 86 1.59 -6.21 3.00
N LEU A 87 1.98 -7.07 2.07
CA LEU A 87 2.39 -6.64 0.73
C LEU A 87 1.14 -6.46 -0.14
N VAL A 88 0.95 -5.25 -0.64
CA VAL A 88 -0.16 -4.88 -1.55
C VAL A 88 0.36 -4.83 -2.97
N MET A 89 -0.34 -5.54 -3.84
CA MET A 89 -0.04 -5.66 -5.25
C MET A 89 -1.22 -5.16 -6.08
N PRO A 90 -1.19 -3.93 -6.59
CA PRO A 90 -2.09 -3.52 -7.64
C PRO A 90 -1.73 -4.23 -8.95
N TRP A 91 -2.75 -4.58 -9.71
CA TRP A 91 -2.60 -5.21 -11.01
C TRP A 91 -3.72 -4.78 -11.94
N ALA A 92 -3.40 -4.58 -13.21
CA ALA A 92 -4.35 -4.43 -14.29
C ALA A 92 -3.60 -4.61 -15.62
N PRO A 93 -4.29 -4.87 -16.75
CA PRO A 93 -3.65 -4.84 -18.06
C PRO A 93 -3.11 -3.44 -18.43
N GLU A 94 -1.96 -3.38 -19.11
CA GLU A 94 -1.34 -2.13 -19.62
C GLU A 94 -2.28 -1.29 -20.48
N TRP A 95 -3.18 -1.94 -21.19
CA TRP A 95 -3.99 -1.29 -22.22
C TRP A 95 -5.28 -0.68 -21.67
N GLY A 96 -5.47 -0.71 -20.34
CA GLY A 96 -6.68 -0.28 -19.65
C GLY A 96 -7.93 -1.04 -20.09
N PRO A 97 -9.15 -0.62 -19.69
CA PRO A 97 -10.35 -1.01 -20.41
C PRO A 97 -10.18 -0.61 -21.89
N GLN A 98 -10.15 -1.58 -22.83
CA GLN A 98 -9.77 -1.30 -24.21
C GLN A 98 -10.71 -0.26 -24.84
N ARG A 99 -10.09 0.78 -25.42
CA ARG A 99 -10.72 1.86 -26.19
C ARG A 99 -11.36 1.44 -27.53
N LYS A 100 -11.66 0.16 -27.77
CA LYS A 100 -12.28 -0.29 -29.02
C LYS A 100 -13.50 -1.15 -28.77
N ALA A 101 -14.59 -0.76 -29.42
CA ALA A 101 -15.85 -1.48 -29.46
C ALA A 101 -15.61 -2.96 -29.81
N VAL A 102 -16.07 -3.84 -28.93
CA VAL A 102 -16.20 -5.26 -29.21
C VAL A 102 -17.25 -5.38 -30.31
N THR A 103 -16.80 -5.61 -31.55
CA THR A 103 -17.69 -6.10 -32.58
C THR A 103 -18.07 -7.54 -32.21
N GLU A 104 -19.28 -7.67 -31.68
CA GLU A 104 -20.23 -8.78 -31.86
C GLU A 104 -20.42 -9.88 -30.82
N ASP A 105 -19.70 -9.98 -29.69
CA ASP A 105 -20.01 -11.06 -28.69
C ASP A 105 -20.09 -10.69 -27.20
N CYS A 106 -19.82 -9.44 -26.80
CA CYS A 106 -20.00 -9.01 -25.39
C CYS A 106 -20.95 -7.81 -25.26
N GLY A 107 -21.97 -7.75 -26.12
CA GLY A 107 -22.89 -6.61 -26.28
C GLY A 107 -23.10 -5.85 -24.99
N LEU A 108 -22.56 -4.61 -24.92
CA LEU A 108 -22.42 -3.74 -23.75
C LEU A 108 -23.37 -4.10 -22.59
N ALA A 109 -23.04 -5.17 -21.85
CA ALA A 109 -23.82 -5.53 -20.68
C ALA A 109 -23.59 -4.36 -19.72
N GLN A 110 -24.70 -3.75 -19.30
CA GLN A 110 -24.73 -2.53 -18.51
C GLN A 110 -23.61 -2.57 -17.48
N VAL A 111 -22.63 -1.69 -17.67
CA VAL A 111 -21.64 -1.31 -16.68
C VAL A 111 -22.40 -1.10 -15.36
N PRO A 112 -22.24 -1.96 -14.34
CA PRO A 112 -22.92 -1.74 -13.09
C PRO A 112 -22.39 -0.44 -12.50
N THR A 113 -23.32 0.43 -12.12
CA THR A 113 -22.97 1.66 -11.42
C THR A 113 -22.47 1.28 -10.02
N PRO A 114 -21.67 2.12 -9.36
CA PRO A 114 -21.13 1.78 -8.04
C PRO A 114 -22.23 1.56 -6.99
N GLU A 115 -23.44 2.08 -7.23
CA GLU A 115 -24.61 1.92 -6.36
C GLU A 115 -25.34 0.57 -6.55
N ALA A 116 -24.98 -0.21 -7.57
CA ALA A 116 -25.54 -1.53 -7.83
C ALA A 116 -24.47 -2.45 -8.45
N PRO A 117 -23.57 -3.03 -7.63
CA PRO A 117 -22.45 -3.86 -8.09
C PRO A 117 -22.92 -5.27 -8.48
N GLY A 118 -24.03 -5.37 -9.24
CA GLY A 118 -24.60 -6.64 -9.66
C GLY A 118 -23.55 -7.54 -10.30
N ASP A 119 -23.79 -8.85 -10.26
CA ASP A 119 -22.85 -9.86 -10.76
C ASP A 119 -22.41 -9.52 -12.19
N VAL A 120 -21.19 -8.98 -12.32
CA VAL A 120 -20.59 -8.75 -13.62
C VAL A 120 -20.19 -10.12 -14.14
N THR A 121 -21.04 -10.71 -14.97
CA THR A 121 -20.60 -11.80 -15.85
C THR A 121 -19.43 -11.26 -16.67
N SER A 122 -18.22 -11.61 -16.25
CA SER A 122 -16.98 -11.22 -16.89
C SER A 122 -17.04 -11.64 -18.35
N CYS A 123 -16.93 -10.69 -19.28
CA CYS A 123 -16.49 -11.01 -20.63
C CYS A 123 -15.09 -11.64 -20.48
N PRO A 124 -14.87 -12.91 -20.88
CA PRO A 124 -13.61 -13.58 -20.62
C PRO A 124 -12.42 -12.79 -21.19
N GLY A 125 -11.53 -12.38 -20.28
CA GLY A 125 -10.17 -11.91 -20.54
C GLY A 125 -10.01 -10.59 -21.28
N ARG A 126 -10.40 -9.43 -20.68
CA ARG A 126 -9.86 -8.18 -21.26
C ARG A 126 -9.86 -6.85 -20.48
N PHE A 127 -10.66 -6.61 -19.42
CA PHE A 127 -10.71 -5.29 -18.78
C PHE A 127 -10.68 -5.35 -17.26
N GLY A 128 -10.20 -4.27 -16.64
CA GLY A 128 -10.20 -4.09 -15.19
C GLY A 128 -8.90 -4.48 -14.51
N GLY A 129 -8.87 -4.28 -13.20
CA GLY A 129 -7.73 -4.54 -12.35
C GLY A 129 -8.17 -4.80 -10.93
N GLY A 130 -7.21 -5.03 -10.07
CA GLY A 130 -7.46 -5.40 -8.70
C GLY A 130 -6.34 -5.05 -7.75
N LEU A 131 -6.60 -5.34 -6.48
CA LEU A 131 -5.62 -5.36 -5.41
C LEU A 131 -5.53 -6.78 -4.87
N THR A 132 -4.31 -7.27 -4.72
CA THR A 132 -4.02 -8.53 -4.03
C THR A 132 -3.14 -8.26 -2.82
N PHE A 133 -3.53 -8.81 -1.67
CA PHE A 133 -2.79 -8.71 -0.42
C PHE A 133 -2.08 -10.04 -0.15
N TRP A 134 -0.81 -9.94 0.26
CA TRP A 134 0.04 -11.08 0.53
C TRP A 134 0.66 -11.01 1.93
N ASP A 135 0.67 -12.16 2.60
CA ASP A 135 1.63 -12.47 3.65
C ASP A 135 2.96 -12.81 2.98
N VAL A 136 3.99 -12.06 3.31
CA VAL A 136 5.37 -12.27 2.79
C VAL A 136 6.38 -12.44 3.93
N SER A 137 5.91 -12.90 5.09
CA SER A 137 6.78 -13.20 6.24
C SER A 137 7.82 -14.28 5.93
N ASP A 138 7.47 -15.26 5.09
CA ASP A 138 8.42 -16.03 4.29
C ASP A 138 8.30 -15.65 2.80
N PRO A 139 9.26 -14.90 2.25
CA PRO A 139 9.21 -14.49 0.86
C PRO A 139 9.42 -15.65 -0.12
N CYS A 140 9.84 -16.84 0.35
CA CYS A 140 9.91 -18.04 -0.49
C CYS A 140 8.63 -18.88 -0.45
N ASP A 141 7.68 -18.56 0.42
CA ASP A 141 6.36 -19.19 0.50
C ASP A 141 5.27 -18.13 0.77
N PRO A 142 5.09 -17.17 -0.16
CA PRO A 142 4.12 -16.10 0.02
C PRO A 142 2.68 -16.64 0.00
N VAL A 143 1.84 -16.15 0.91
CA VAL A 143 0.45 -16.59 1.04
C VAL A 143 -0.51 -15.46 0.66
N LYS A 144 -1.39 -15.72 -0.31
CA LYS A 144 -2.44 -14.77 -0.68
C LYS A 144 -3.45 -14.65 0.45
N VAL A 145 -3.66 -13.45 0.96
CA VAL A 145 -4.59 -13.16 2.06
C VAL A 145 -5.96 -12.75 1.54
N GLY A 146 -5.98 -11.94 0.48
CA GLY A 146 -7.21 -11.44 -0.12
C GLY A 146 -6.97 -10.85 -1.48
N GLU A 147 -8.04 -10.76 -2.24
CA GLU A 147 -8.06 -10.21 -3.59
C GLU A 147 -9.40 -9.55 -3.86
N GLY A 148 -9.36 -8.45 -4.60
CA GLY A 148 -10.55 -7.79 -5.12
C GLY A 148 -10.32 -7.36 -6.56
N TRP A 149 -11.38 -7.40 -7.37
CA TRP A 149 -11.33 -7.00 -8.77
C TRP A 149 -12.44 -6.00 -9.11
N THR A 150 -12.15 -5.10 -10.05
CA THR A 150 -13.11 -4.16 -10.61
C THR A 150 -12.82 -3.90 -12.09
N PRO A 151 -13.86 -3.75 -12.93
CA PRO A 151 -13.66 -3.37 -14.33
C PRO A 151 -13.13 -1.92 -14.50
N TRP A 152 -13.10 -1.13 -13.42
CA TRP A 152 -12.82 0.31 -13.43
C TRP A 152 -11.37 0.69 -13.10
N MET A 153 -10.58 -0.26 -12.63
CA MET A 153 -9.21 0.00 -12.21
C MET A 153 -8.27 -0.10 -13.41
N ARG A 154 -7.39 0.90 -13.50
CA ARG A 154 -6.31 0.96 -14.47
C ARG A 154 -5.00 0.63 -13.76
N GLU A 155 -4.03 0.14 -14.52
CA GLU A 155 -2.70 -0.14 -13.99
C GLU A 155 -2.18 1.14 -13.32
N SER A 156 -1.80 1.00 -12.06
CA SER A 156 -1.52 2.13 -11.18
C SER A 156 -0.02 2.31 -11.03
N HIS A 157 0.46 3.55 -11.18
CA HIS A 157 1.87 3.92 -10.91
C HIS A 157 2.07 4.58 -9.54
N ALA A 158 0.97 4.80 -8.83
CA ALA A 158 0.96 5.29 -7.47
C ALA A 158 -0.14 4.56 -6.69
N LEU A 159 0.06 4.46 -5.37
CA LEU A 159 -0.94 3.98 -4.43
C LEU A 159 -0.92 4.90 -3.22
N GLY A 160 -2.08 5.42 -2.82
CA GLY A 160 -2.25 6.21 -1.61
C GLY A 160 -3.15 5.48 -0.61
N PHE A 161 -2.94 5.71 0.68
CA PHE A 161 -3.77 5.15 1.75
C PHE A 161 -4.27 6.24 2.68
N ALA A 162 -5.50 6.11 3.16
CA ALA A 162 -6.07 6.99 4.15
C ALA A 162 -7.04 6.25 5.07
N GLU A 163 -6.98 6.55 6.37
CA GLU A 163 -8.03 6.16 7.31
C GLU A 163 -9.04 7.32 7.44
N VAL A 164 -10.32 7.03 7.23
CA VAL A 164 -11.44 7.97 7.35
C VAL A 164 -12.58 7.29 8.10
N ASP A 165 -12.99 7.87 9.23
CA ASP A 165 -14.07 7.37 10.08
C ASP A 165 -13.91 5.89 10.50
N GLY A 166 -12.66 5.47 10.79
CA GLY A 166 -12.33 4.10 11.21
C GLY A 166 -12.33 3.07 10.07
N ARG A 167 -12.36 3.53 8.81
CA ARG A 167 -12.20 2.70 7.62
C ARG A 167 -10.94 3.09 6.87
N VAL A 168 -10.30 2.10 6.27
CA VAL A 168 -9.09 2.31 5.48
C VAL A 168 -9.43 2.25 4.01
N TYR A 169 -8.96 3.25 3.25
CA TYR A 169 -9.12 3.32 1.82
C TYR A 169 -7.78 3.34 1.08
N ALA A 170 -7.71 2.67 -0.05
CA ALA A 170 -6.62 2.77 -1.01
C ALA A 170 -7.06 3.53 -2.26
N ALA A 171 -6.23 4.47 -2.71
CA ALA A 171 -6.46 5.30 -3.89
C ALA A 171 -5.60 4.81 -5.07
N VAL A 172 -6.25 4.46 -6.18
CA VAL A 172 -5.66 3.86 -7.40
C VAL A 172 -6.00 4.68 -8.63
N ASP A 173 -5.40 4.34 -9.77
CA ASP A 173 -5.80 4.91 -11.05
C ASP A 173 -7.14 4.32 -11.53
N PHE A 174 -8.07 5.21 -11.88
CA PHE A 174 -9.38 4.89 -12.43
C PHE A 174 -9.43 5.25 -13.91
N LEU A 175 -10.03 4.38 -14.73
CA LEU A 175 -10.30 4.65 -16.13
C LEU A 175 -11.71 4.16 -16.52
N GLY A 176 -12.52 5.09 -16.99
CA GLY A 176 -13.83 4.83 -17.57
C GLY A 176 -13.74 4.30 -19.00
N VAL A 177 -14.85 3.74 -19.48
CA VAL A 177 -14.93 3.12 -20.82
C VAL A 177 -14.72 4.12 -21.97
N GLU A 178 -15.00 5.40 -21.75
CA GLU A 178 -14.84 6.46 -22.77
C GLU A 178 -13.43 7.06 -22.75
N GLY A 179 -12.53 6.53 -21.91
CA GLY A 179 -11.16 6.99 -21.75
C GLY A 179 -10.98 8.18 -20.81
N ASP A 180 -12.08 8.65 -20.22
CA ASP A 180 -12.08 9.56 -19.08
C ASP A 180 -11.54 8.86 -17.83
N GLY A 181 -10.62 9.49 -17.10
CA GLY A 181 -9.99 8.85 -15.95
C GLY A 181 -10.03 9.70 -14.68
N GLY A 182 -9.32 9.23 -13.67
CA GLY A 182 -9.25 9.87 -12.38
C GLY A 182 -8.75 8.93 -11.30
N VAL A 183 -9.30 9.04 -10.10
CA VAL A 183 -8.87 8.28 -8.92
C VAL A 183 -9.98 7.31 -8.50
N GLY A 184 -9.65 6.03 -8.38
CA GLY A 184 -10.52 5.00 -7.84
C GLY A 184 -10.20 4.73 -6.38
N PHE A 185 -11.19 4.29 -5.60
CA PHE A 185 -11.04 4.02 -4.17
C PHE A 185 -11.50 2.61 -3.82
N TRP A 186 -10.63 1.89 -3.14
CA TRP A 186 -10.92 0.61 -2.50
C TRP A 186 -11.11 0.82 -1.00
N ASP A 187 -12.15 0.22 -0.41
CA ASP A 187 -12.20 -0.04 1.03
C ASP A 187 -11.37 -1.30 1.29
N ILE A 188 -10.31 -1.14 2.08
CA ILE A 188 -9.36 -2.20 2.44
C ILE A 188 -9.31 -2.40 3.96
N THR A 189 -10.36 -1.99 4.67
CA THR A 189 -10.47 -2.19 6.12
C THR A 189 -10.34 -3.67 6.48
N ASP A 190 -10.87 -4.56 5.62
CA ASP A 190 -10.60 -5.99 5.64
C ASP A 190 -9.75 -6.38 4.41
N VAL A 191 -8.45 -6.61 4.64
CA VAL A 191 -7.49 -6.97 3.58
C VAL A 191 -7.77 -8.35 2.96
N SER A 192 -8.57 -9.20 3.62
CA SER A 192 -8.97 -10.50 3.05
C SER A 192 -10.08 -10.37 2.01
N ALA A 193 -10.78 -9.23 1.98
CA ALA A 193 -11.89 -8.95 1.08
C ALA A 193 -11.93 -7.47 0.66
N PRO A 194 -10.90 -6.96 -0.06
CA PRO A 194 -10.88 -5.56 -0.50
C PRO A 194 -12.00 -5.29 -1.52
N VAL A 195 -12.69 -4.16 -1.38
CA VAL A 195 -13.86 -3.81 -2.21
C VAL A 195 -13.67 -2.47 -2.89
N PHE A 196 -13.89 -2.39 -4.20
CA PHE A 196 -13.91 -1.11 -4.91
C PHE A 196 -15.21 -0.36 -4.59
N VAL A 197 -15.11 0.80 -3.95
CA VAL A 197 -16.27 1.48 -3.35
C VAL A 197 -16.65 2.78 -4.04
N SER A 198 -15.71 3.48 -4.67
CA SER A 198 -16.02 4.76 -5.34
C SER A 198 -14.89 5.21 -6.27
N TRP A 199 -15.12 6.34 -6.96
CA TRP A 199 -14.12 7.02 -7.76
C TRP A 199 -14.42 8.52 -7.85
N VAL A 200 -13.41 9.29 -8.22
CA VAL A 200 -13.51 10.68 -8.65
C VAL A 200 -13.01 10.78 -10.07
N ARG A 201 -13.89 11.20 -10.97
CA ARG A 201 -13.52 11.54 -12.35
C ARG A 201 -12.82 12.88 -12.36
N LEU A 202 -11.70 12.98 -13.08
CA LEU A 202 -10.96 14.22 -13.27
C LEU A 202 -11.26 14.78 -14.67
N PRO A 203 -12.05 15.87 -14.80
CA PRO A 203 -12.40 16.42 -16.10
C PRO A 203 -11.16 16.82 -16.91
N GLY A 204 -11.11 16.40 -18.18
CA GLY A 204 -9.99 16.67 -19.07
C GLY A 204 -8.76 15.77 -18.85
N HIS A 205 -8.78 14.89 -17.86
CA HIS A 205 -7.80 13.82 -17.76
C HIS A 205 -8.06 12.81 -18.89
N ALA A 206 -7.08 12.70 -19.79
CA ALA A 206 -7.02 11.64 -20.78
C ALA A 206 -5.77 10.82 -20.47
N TYR A 207 -5.96 9.52 -20.23
CA TYR A 207 -4.85 8.59 -20.15
C TYR A 207 -4.18 8.49 -21.54
N PRO A 208 -2.84 8.52 -21.66
CA PRO A 208 -2.17 8.42 -22.95
C PRO A 208 -2.54 7.13 -23.71
#